data_AF-A0A7C5PBX0-F1
#
_entry.id   AF-A0A7C5PBX0-F1
#
_cell.length_a   1.000
_cell.length_b   1.000
_cell.length_c   1.000
_cell.angle_alpha   90.00
_cell.angle_beta   90.00
_cell.angle_gamma   90.00
#
_symmetry.space_group_name_H-M   'P 1'
#
loop_
_entity.id
_entity.type
_entity.pdbx_description
1 polymer ?
#
loop_
_entity_poly.entity_id
_entity_poly.type
_entity_poly.pdbx_seq_one_letter_code
_entity_poly.pdbx_strand_id
1 'polypeptide(L)'
;MFRKYFSRNYNDVINESKKLQKKIEELDFSGEIIFADSTAKYRTKAIVLEKTSEKYPHKTLLFYRRDKDGIHVSVRRKDGKVNTPELLKKSTEGMRGATAGGHIVASGCYFPARYLKIFINNIRKYHDLYKIS
;
A
#
# COMPACT_ATOMS: atom_id res chain seq x y z
N MET A 1 3.54 -18.71 32.53
CA MET A 1 2.24 -18.08 32.19
C MET A 1 2.27 -17.13 30.97
N PHE A 2 3.44 -16.60 30.56
CA PHE A 2 3.58 -15.68 29.41
C PHE A 2 3.44 -16.29 28.01
N ARG A 3 3.68 -17.60 27.86
CA ARG A 3 3.72 -18.29 26.56
C ARG A 3 2.34 -18.46 25.87
N LYS A 4 1.26 -18.42 26.66
CA LYS A 4 -0.13 -18.66 26.20
C LYS A 4 -0.82 -17.38 25.66
N TYR A 5 -0.35 -16.20 26.04
CA TYR A 5 -0.86 -14.90 25.54
C TYR A 5 -0.28 -14.54 24.16
N PHE A 6 0.97 -14.95 23.88
CA PHE A 6 1.59 -14.76 22.56
C PHE A 6 0.99 -15.66 21.48
N SER A 7 0.63 -16.91 21.81
CA SER A 7 0.11 -17.87 20.83
C SER A 7 -1.31 -17.55 20.34
N ARG A 8 -2.15 -16.98 21.20
CA ARG A 8 -3.50 -16.50 20.82
C ARG A 8 -3.40 -15.35 19.80
N ASN A 9 -2.54 -14.36 20.10
CA ASN A 9 -2.23 -13.25 19.19
C ASN A 9 -1.62 -13.72 17.86
N TYR A 10 -0.79 -14.76 17.86
CA TYR A 10 -0.11 -15.24 16.65
C TYR A 10 -1.06 -15.91 15.65
N ASN A 11 -1.95 -16.79 16.13
CA ASN A 11 -2.93 -17.44 15.25
C ASN A 11 -3.96 -16.44 14.71
N ASP A 12 -4.34 -15.44 15.52
CA ASP A 12 -5.22 -14.36 15.08
C ASP A 12 -4.56 -13.52 13.98
N VAL A 13 -3.27 -13.18 14.14
CA VAL A 13 -2.47 -12.50 13.11
C VAL A 13 -2.39 -13.34 11.83
N ILE A 14 -2.17 -14.65 11.92
CA ILE A 14 -2.14 -15.53 10.74
C ILE A 14 -3.49 -15.55 10.04
N ASN A 15 -4.58 -15.72 10.79
CA ASN A 15 -5.93 -15.82 10.23
C ASN A 15 -6.38 -14.50 9.59
N GLU A 16 -6.11 -13.36 10.25
CA GLU A 16 -6.33 -12.04 9.65
C GLU A 16 -5.49 -11.83 8.40
N SER A 17 -4.22 -12.26 8.41
CA SER A 17 -3.33 -12.16 7.25
C SER A 17 -3.85 -12.97 6.07
N LYS A 18 -4.30 -14.21 6.30
CA LYS A 18 -4.92 -15.06 5.27
C LYS A 18 -6.20 -14.45 4.71
N LYS A 19 -7.06 -13.90 5.58
CA LYS A 19 -8.30 -13.21 5.15
C LYS A 19 -7.98 -11.98 4.30
N LEU A 20 -7.01 -11.18 4.71
CA LEU A 20 -6.60 -9.98 3.97
C LEU A 20 -5.95 -10.36 2.64
N GLN A 21 -5.12 -11.39 2.62
CA GLN A 21 -4.50 -11.90 1.39
C GLN A 21 -5.55 -12.41 0.41
N LYS A 22 -6.52 -13.21 0.87
CA LYS A 22 -7.64 -13.65 0.05
C LYS A 22 -8.46 -12.48 -0.50
N LYS A 23 -8.77 -11.48 0.35
CA LYS A 23 -9.45 -10.26 -0.10
C LYS A 23 -8.66 -9.51 -1.17
N ILE A 24 -7.34 -9.42 -1.02
CA ILE A 24 -6.49 -8.80 -2.03
C ILE A 24 -6.56 -9.62 -3.33
N GLU A 25 -6.43 -10.94 -3.27
CA GLU A 25 -6.57 -11.87 -4.41
C GLU A 25 -7.94 -11.78 -5.11
N GLU A 26 -8.99 -11.43 -4.39
CA GLU A 26 -10.33 -11.15 -4.93
C GLU A 26 -10.48 -9.74 -5.53
N LEU A 27 -9.57 -8.80 -5.23
CA LEU A 27 -9.53 -7.52 -5.93
C LEU A 27 -9.11 -7.75 -7.37
N ASP A 28 -9.68 -6.98 -8.28
CA ASP A 28 -9.35 -7.09 -9.70
C ASP A 28 -7.83 -6.87 -9.95
N PHE A 29 -7.14 -7.97 -10.27
CA PHE A 29 -5.71 -8.01 -10.62
C PHE A 29 -5.44 -7.68 -12.09
N SER A 30 -6.47 -7.33 -12.87
CA SER A 30 -6.34 -7.03 -14.30
C SER A 30 -5.41 -5.83 -14.58
N GLY A 31 -5.30 -4.91 -13.62
CA GLY A 31 -4.38 -3.76 -13.69
C GLY A 31 -3.00 -3.99 -13.07
N GLU A 32 -2.05 -3.10 -13.36
CA GLU A 32 -0.73 -3.07 -12.69
C GLU A 32 -0.75 -2.47 -11.28
N ILE A 33 -1.86 -1.82 -10.89
CA ILE A 33 -2.02 -1.14 -9.60
C ILE A 33 -3.12 -1.81 -8.80
N ILE A 34 -2.80 -2.21 -7.58
CA ILE A 34 -3.76 -2.86 -6.68
C ILE A 34 -3.99 -1.94 -5.49
N PHE A 35 -5.23 -1.49 -5.33
CA PHE A 35 -5.64 -0.62 -4.22
C PHE A 35 -6.25 -1.45 -3.10
N ALA A 36 -5.56 -1.52 -1.97
CA ALA A 36 -6.09 -2.12 -0.75
C ALA A 36 -6.39 -1.02 0.28
N ASP A 37 -7.68 -0.75 0.51
CA ASP A 37 -8.13 -0.04 1.70
C ASP A 37 -8.10 -1.03 2.87
N SER A 38 -7.57 -0.66 4.03
CA SER A 38 -7.81 -1.51 5.19
C SER A 38 -7.88 -0.82 6.54
N THR A 39 -9.01 -1.12 7.17
CA THR A 39 -9.35 -0.95 8.59
C THR A 39 -8.63 -1.92 9.53
N ALA A 40 -7.75 -2.82 9.03
CA ALA A 40 -7.10 -3.85 9.86
C ALA A 40 -6.05 -3.26 10.83
N LYS A 41 -5.58 -4.06 11.79
CA LYS A 41 -4.50 -3.67 12.73
C LYS A 41 -3.13 -3.72 12.04
N TYR A 42 -2.18 -2.87 12.45
CA TYR A 42 -0.95 -2.58 11.72
C TYR A 42 0.01 -3.78 11.50
N ARG A 43 0.07 -4.74 12.43
CA ARG A 43 1.04 -5.86 12.35
C ARG A 43 0.72 -6.86 11.23
N THR A 44 -0.56 -7.12 10.95
CA THR A 44 -0.97 -8.03 9.87
C THR A 44 -0.76 -7.41 8.50
N LYS A 45 -0.87 -6.07 8.39
CA LYS A 45 -0.70 -5.33 7.13
C LYS A 45 0.69 -5.49 6.52
N ALA A 46 1.74 -5.24 7.30
CA ALA A 46 3.11 -5.28 6.81
C ALA A 46 3.48 -6.67 6.29
N ILE A 47 3.06 -7.72 7.01
CA ILE A 47 3.30 -9.12 6.63
C ILE A 47 2.59 -9.46 5.33
N VAL A 48 1.32 -9.05 5.17
CA VAL A 48 0.55 -9.32 3.95
C VAL A 48 1.11 -8.54 2.77
N LEU A 49 1.41 -7.25 2.94
CA LEU A 49 2.02 -6.42 1.88
C LEU A 49 3.35 -7.00 1.41
N GLU A 50 4.20 -7.40 2.34
CA GLU A 50 5.49 -7.98 2.01
C GLU A 50 5.31 -9.27 1.20
N LYS A 51 4.55 -10.24 1.73
CA LYS A 51 4.29 -11.52 1.04
C LYS A 51 3.58 -11.37 -0.29
N THR A 52 2.60 -10.47 -0.39
CA THR A 52 1.91 -10.20 -1.67
C THR A 52 2.87 -9.54 -2.66
N SER A 53 3.75 -8.64 -2.20
CA SER A 53 4.74 -8.00 -3.07
C SER A 53 5.82 -8.97 -3.54
N GLU A 54 6.17 -9.98 -2.74
CA GLU A 54 7.06 -11.08 -3.14
C GLU A 54 6.40 -11.98 -4.19
N LYS A 55 5.11 -12.31 -4.00
CA LYS A 55 4.35 -13.14 -4.96
C LYS A 55 4.10 -12.43 -6.29
N TYR A 56 3.91 -11.11 -6.26
CA TYR A 56 3.62 -10.29 -7.43
C TYR A 56 4.61 -9.12 -7.54
N PRO A 57 5.90 -9.38 -7.82
CA PRO A 57 6.95 -8.36 -7.77
C PRO A 57 6.79 -7.28 -8.83
N HIS A 58 6.08 -7.61 -9.92
CA HIS A 58 5.75 -6.75 -11.05
C HIS A 58 4.41 -6.02 -10.89
N LYS A 59 3.81 -6.03 -9.70
CA LYS A 59 2.59 -5.27 -9.40
C LYS A 59 2.93 -4.13 -8.45
N THR A 60 2.26 -3.00 -8.64
CA THR A 60 2.35 -1.85 -7.76
C THR A 60 1.26 -1.98 -6.72
N LEU A 61 1.63 -2.46 -5.54
CA LEU A 61 0.69 -2.62 -4.43
C LEU A 61 0.59 -1.30 -3.70
N LEU A 62 -0.62 -0.76 -3.67
CA LEU A 62 -0.91 0.50 -3.00
C LEU A 62 -1.90 0.26 -1.87
N PHE A 63 -1.42 0.49 -0.67
CA PHE A 63 -2.21 0.33 0.52
C PHE A 63 -2.46 1.69 1.14
N TYR A 64 -3.70 2.00 1.50
CA TYR A 64 -4.00 3.22 2.22
C TYR A 64 -4.82 2.97 3.47
N ARG A 65 -4.61 3.81 4.48
CA ARG A 65 -5.50 3.91 5.64
C ARG A 65 -5.99 5.34 5.77
N ARG A 66 -7.19 5.49 6.33
CA ARG A 66 -7.68 6.74 6.88
C ARG A 66 -7.47 6.76 8.39
N ASP A 67 -6.95 7.87 8.90
CA ASP A 67 -7.01 8.23 10.32
C ASP A 67 -7.57 9.65 10.48
N LYS A 68 -7.53 10.17 11.71
CA LYS A 68 -8.08 11.49 12.04
C LYS A 68 -7.37 12.63 11.31
N ASP A 69 -6.09 12.43 10.96
CA ASP A 69 -5.24 13.48 10.41
C ASP A 69 -5.30 13.45 8.87
N GLY A 70 -5.40 12.26 8.27
CA GLY A 70 -5.64 12.16 6.83
C GLY A 70 -5.58 10.74 6.28
N ILE A 71 -4.93 10.60 5.12
CA ILE A 71 -4.70 9.33 4.45
C ILE A 71 -3.21 9.06 4.45
N HIS A 72 -2.81 7.90 4.96
CA HIS A 72 -1.46 7.38 4.80
C HIS A 72 -1.46 6.30 3.75
N VAL A 73 -0.52 6.39 2.82
CA VAL A 73 -0.33 5.43 1.74
C VAL A 73 1.03 4.77 1.89
N SER A 74 1.07 3.47 1.64
CA SER A 74 2.29 2.69 1.48
C SER A 74 2.25 1.99 0.13
N VAL A 75 3.32 2.13 -0.64
CA VAL A 75 3.48 1.52 -1.96
C VAL A 75 4.61 0.51 -1.93
N ARG A 76 4.40 -0.63 -2.61
CA ARG A 76 5.42 -1.66 -2.85
C ARG A 76 5.47 -2.02 -4.33
N ARG A 77 6.68 -2.09 -4.89
CA ARG A 77 6.98 -2.58 -6.24
C ARG A 77 8.34 -3.26 -6.24
N LYS A 78 8.38 -4.59 -6.07
CA LYS A 78 9.62 -5.30 -5.74
C LYS A 78 10.58 -5.49 -6.90
N ASP A 79 10.10 -5.50 -8.14
CA ASP A 79 10.97 -5.57 -9.32
C ASP A 79 11.75 -4.27 -9.61
N GLY A 80 11.44 -3.18 -8.88
CA GLY A 80 12.10 -1.89 -9.06
C GLY A 80 11.82 -1.19 -10.39
N LYS A 81 10.89 -1.70 -11.22
CA LYS A 81 10.59 -1.17 -12.56
C LYS A 81 9.67 0.04 -12.57
N VAL A 82 9.29 0.55 -11.40
CA VAL A 82 8.53 1.81 -11.27
C VAL A 82 9.20 2.66 -10.21
N ASN A 83 9.49 3.92 -10.52
CA ASN A 83 10.01 4.88 -9.55
C ASN A 83 8.87 5.31 -8.60
N THR A 84 8.57 4.49 -7.60
CA THR A 84 7.42 4.72 -6.72
C THR A 84 7.51 6.02 -5.90
N PRO A 85 8.69 6.48 -5.41
CA PRO A 85 8.81 7.78 -4.76
C PRO A 85 8.40 8.95 -5.66
N GLU A 86 8.90 8.99 -6.90
CA GLU A 86 8.57 10.08 -7.84
C GLU A 86 7.12 10.01 -8.32
N LEU A 87 6.60 8.80 -8.56
CA LEU A 87 5.17 8.59 -8.82
C LEU A 87 4.31 9.18 -7.69
N LEU A 88 4.67 8.92 -6.43
CA LEU A 88 3.92 9.44 -5.28
C LEU A 88 4.02 10.97 -5.18
N LYS A 89 5.23 11.53 -5.30
CA LYS A 89 5.45 12.99 -5.29
C LYS A 89 4.58 13.67 -6.33
N LYS A 90 4.61 13.17 -7.58
CA LYS A 90 3.80 13.69 -8.67
C LYS A 90 2.31 13.54 -8.39
N SER A 91 1.90 12.41 -7.81
CA SER A 91 0.50 12.15 -7.51
C SER A 91 -0.06 13.01 -6.38
N THR A 92 0.80 13.53 -5.52
CA THR A 92 0.46 14.46 -4.42
C THR A 92 0.76 15.92 -4.72
N GLU A 93 1.26 16.24 -5.92
CA GLU A 93 1.64 17.59 -6.30
C GLU A 93 0.43 18.55 -6.21
N GLY A 94 0.64 19.73 -5.61
CA GLY A 94 -0.41 20.72 -5.37
C GLY A 94 -1.35 20.42 -4.21
N MET A 95 -1.23 19.26 -3.53
CA MET A 95 -2.03 18.95 -2.35
C MET A 95 -1.44 19.60 -1.10
N ARG A 96 -2.07 20.67 -0.60
CA ARG A 96 -1.60 21.36 0.61
C ARG A 96 -1.61 20.42 1.82
N GLY A 97 -0.46 20.26 2.46
CA GLY A 97 -0.27 19.37 3.61
C GLY A 97 0.04 17.92 3.23
N ALA A 98 0.35 17.63 1.97
CA ALA A 98 0.82 16.33 1.54
C ALA A 98 2.34 16.19 1.66
N THR A 99 2.80 14.96 1.91
CA THR A 99 4.21 14.58 1.90
C THR A 99 4.38 13.27 1.17
N ALA A 100 5.49 13.06 0.47
CA ALA A 100 5.78 11.83 -0.27
C ALA A 100 7.28 11.56 -0.31
N GLY A 101 7.67 10.28 -0.23
CA GLY A 101 9.07 9.87 -0.31
C GLY A 101 9.31 8.37 -0.12
N GLY A 102 10.57 7.97 -0.01
CA GLY A 102 10.99 6.58 0.22
C GLY A 102 11.96 6.09 -0.85
N HIS A 103 11.98 4.77 -1.06
CA HIS A 103 12.84 4.08 -2.02
C HIS A 103 12.04 3.54 -3.21
N ILE A 104 12.72 3.28 -4.33
CA ILE A 104 12.11 2.80 -5.58
C ILE A 104 11.15 1.62 -5.33
N VAL A 105 11.58 0.64 -4.52
CA VAL A 105 10.80 -0.58 -4.24
C VAL A 105 9.76 -0.43 -3.13
N ALA A 106 9.87 0.61 -2.29
CA ALA A 106 9.02 0.85 -1.14
C ALA A 106 8.98 2.34 -0.79
N SER A 107 7.81 2.95 -0.98
CA SER A 107 7.60 4.37 -0.74
C SER A 107 6.30 4.61 0.02
N GLY A 108 6.12 5.84 0.50
CA GLY A 108 4.92 6.23 1.21
C GLY A 108 4.61 7.69 1.00
N CYS A 109 3.33 8.02 1.20
CA CYS A 109 2.88 9.39 1.22
C CYS A 109 1.79 9.59 2.27
N TYR A 110 1.56 10.84 2.58
CA TYR A 110 0.46 11.30 3.39
C TYR A 110 -0.23 12.47 2.69
N PHE A 111 -1.54 12.57 2.81
CA PHE A 111 -2.30 13.73 2.36
C PHE A 111 -3.65 13.85 3.10
N PRO A 112 -4.22 15.06 3.21
CA PRO A 112 -5.55 15.24 3.79
C PRO A 112 -6.65 14.45 3.06
N ALA A 113 -7.58 13.86 3.81
CA ALA A 113 -8.58 12.92 3.27
C ALA A 113 -9.45 13.44 2.12
N ARG A 114 -9.66 14.77 2.04
CA ARG A 114 -10.36 15.43 0.93
C ARG A 114 -9.72 15.18 -0.44
N TYR A 115 -8.44 14.84 -0.50
CA TYR A 115 -7.72 14.61 -1.76
C TYR A 115 -7.74 13.15 -2.24
N LEU A 116 -8.36 12.21 -1.52
CA LEU A 116 -8.31 10.78 -1.86
C LEU A 116 -8.73 10.49 -3.31
N LYS A 117 -9.82 11.09 -3.78
CA LYS A 117 -10.31 10.91 -5.16
C LYS A 117 -9.30 11.46 -6.19
N ILE A 118 -8.70 12.62 -5.91
CA ILE A 118 -7.70 13.24 -6.78
C ILE A 118 -6.44 12.38 -6.83
N PHE A 119 -5.99 11.87 -5.68
CA PHE A 119 -4.84 11.00 -5.57
C PHE A 119 -4.99 9.70 -6.39
N ILE A 120 -6.13 9.02 -6.27
CA ILE A 120 -6.41 7.79 -7.03
C ILE A 120 -6.35 8.06 -8.54
N ASN A 121 -6.95 9.17 -8.98
CA ASN A 121 -6.91 9.57 -10.39
C ASN A 121 -5.49 9.88 -10.87
N ASN A 122 -4.73 10.65 -10.07
CA ASN A 122 -3.35 11.00 -10.42
C ASN A 122 -2.45 9.78 -10.52
N ILE A 123 -2.55 8.83 -9.58
CA ILE A 123 -1.74 7.61 -9.63
C ILE A 123 -2.01 6.81 -10.89
N ARG A 124 -3.28 6.60 -11.24
CA ARG A 124 -3.64 5.87 -12.47
C ARG A 124 -3.13 6.59 -13.71
N LYS A 125 -3.21 7.92 -13.75
CA LYS A 125 -2.73 8.74 -14.86
C LYS A 125 -1.22 8.68 -15.04
N TYR A 126 -0.47 8.71 -13.94
CA TYR A 126 0.99 8.87 -13.99
C TYR A 126 1.76 7.57 -13.88
N HIS A 127 1.12 6.44 -13.54
CA HIS A 127 1.79 5.16 -13.29
C HIS A 127 2.74 4.74 -14.43
N ASP A 128 2.25 4.77 -15.68
CA ASP A 128 3.04 4.38 -16.85
C ASP A 128 4.22 5.32 -17.14
N LEU A 129 4.13 6.59 -16.74
CA LEU A 129 5.19 7.59 -16.97
C LEU A 129 6.43 7.35 -16.11
N TYR A 130 6.28 6.63 -14.99
CA TYR A 130 7.37 6.37 -14.05
C TYR A 130 7.90 4.94 -14.13
N LYS A 131 7.58 4.22 -15.21
CA LYS A 131 8.23 2.94 -15.53
C LYS A 131 9.72 3.18 -15.83
N ILE A 132 10.58 2.36 -15.23
CA ILE A 132 12.02 2.36 -15.42
C ILE A 132 12.35 1.25 -16.42
N SER A 133 13.19 1.57 -17.40
CA SER A 133 13.66 0.64 -18.45
C SER A 133 14.45 -0.52 -17.88
#